data_AF-A0A1A7YBV4-F1
#
_entry.id   AF-A0A1A7YBV4-F1
#
_cell.length_a   1.000
_cell.length_b   1.000
_cell.length_c   1.000
_cell.angle_alpha   90.00
_cell.angle_beta   90.00
_cell.angle_gamma   90.00
#
_symmetry.space_group_name_H-M   'P 1'
#
loop_
_entity.id
_entity.type
_entity.pdbx_description
1 polymer ?
#
loop_
_entity_poly.entity_id
_entity_poly.type
_entity_poly.pdbx_seq_one_letter_code
_entity_poly.pdbx_strand_id
1 'polypeptide(L)'
;KDVLAWSAAYFHALADGESLPVKERLEMNVATQKTDTGLTPGLLKILHKQLSPEETCSKEKLERKWKGLCLPVEQLESMLSLGGFESEINWMEFFALGCSALGATLQSSLKFACEILTNDEEGGAARIPFNTFVKIYTYLAHLEGDISQSHIATFLKNLQPQVELQQGMIKPLDFIHRQAMDSAPSGSFRFAATNPGAE
;
A
#
# COMPACT_ATOMS: atom_id res chain seq x y z
N LYS A 1 4.22 -16.37 14.45
CA LYS A 1 5.39 -15.61 13.92
C LYS A 1 6.66 -16.24 14.49
N ASP A 2 7.63 -16.56 13.63
CA ASP A 2 8.88 -17.22 13.98
C ASP A 2 9.91 -16.21 14.53
N VAL A 3 10.37 -16.44 15.77
CA VAL A 3 11.32 -15.57 16.47
C VAL A 3 12.73 -15.71 15.89
N LEU A 4 13.08 -16.87 15.34
CA LEU A 4 14.41 -17.13 14.76
C LEU A 4 14.60 -16.37 13.46
N ALA A 5 13.60 -16.39 12.58
CA ALA A 5 13.63 -15.61 11.34
C ALA A 5 13.73 -14.10 11.61
N TRP A 6 12.95 -13.60 12.58
CA TRP A 6 12.98 -12.19 12.98
C TRP A 6 14.33 -11.76 13.56
N SER A 7 14.92 -12.59 14.42
CA SER A 7 16.23 -12.30 15.00
C SER A 7 17.34 -12.34 13.94
N ALA A 8 17.29 -13.28 13.00
CA ALA A 8 18.24 -13.35 11.88
C ALA A 8 18.19 -12.09 11.00
N ALA A 9 16.98 -11.63 10.63
CA ALA A 9 16.80 -10.41 9.84
C ALA A 9 17.26 -9.15 10.60
N TYR A 10 16.98 -9.08 11.91
CA TYR A 10 17.44 -7.99 12.77
C TYR A 10 18.96 -7.88 12.82
N PHE A 11 19.67 -9.00 13.06
CA PHE A 11 21.13 -8.98 13.14
C PHE A 11 21.80 -8.76 11.79
N HIS A 12 21.19 -9.19 10.67
CA HIS A 12 21.66 -8.83 9.33
C HIS A 12 21.56 -7.32 9.08
N ALA A 13 20.38 -6.74 9.32
CA ALA A 13 20.18 -5.29 9.15
C ALA A 13 21.13 -4.47 10.03
N LEU A 14 21.42 -4.95 11.25
CA LEU A 14 22.39 -4.33 12.14
C LEU A 14 23.83 -4.40 11.61
N ALA A 15 24.22 -5.54 11.03
CA ALA A 15 25.57 -5.73 10.48
C ALA A 15 25.81 -4.88 9.22
N ASP A 16 24.78 -4.71 8.38
CA ASP A 16 24.86 -3.96 7.13
C ASP A 16 24.64 -2.44 7.30
N GLY A 17 24.38 -1.97 8.53
CA GLY A 17 24.09 -0.56 8.82
C GLY A 17 22.74 -0.08 8.27
N GLU A 18 21.85 -1.01 7.94
CA GLU A 18 20.51 -0.72 7.43
C GLU A 18 19.56 -0.30 8.56
N SER A 19 18.44 0.33 8.20
CA SER A 19 17.37 0.63 9.15
C SER A 19 16.84 -0.68 9.76
N LEU A 20 16.99 -0.82 11.08
CA LEU A 20 16.53 -2.00 11.81
C LEU A 20 15.03 -2.22 11.63
N PRO A 21 14.55 -3.47 11.60
CA PRO A 21 13.14 -3.76 11.76
C PRO A 21 12.75 -3.35 13.18
N VAL A 22 12.34 -2.09 13.34
CA VAL A 22 11.89 -1.53 14.61
C VAL A 22 10.71 -2.36 15.06
N LYS A 23 10.76 -2.81 16.31
CA LYS A 23 9.64 -3.47 16.99
C LYS A 23 8.55 -2.41 17.19
N GLU A 24 7.84 -2.05 16.12
CA GLU A 24 6.63 -1.25 16.19
C GLU A 24 5.67 -2.04 17.11
N ARG A 25 5.16 -1.33 18.11
CA ARG A 25 4.37 -1.84 19.23
C ARG A 25 3.36 -2.85 18.70
N LEU A 26 3.24 -4.02 19.36
CA LEU A 26 2.32 -5.13 18.99
C LEU A 26 1.03 -4.58 18.36
N GLU A 27 0.95 -4.60 17.03
CA GLU A 27 -0.34 -4.55 16.36
C GLU A 27 -1.02 -5.84 16.79
N MET A 28 -2.00 -5.72 17.68
CA MET A 28 -2.83 -6.85 18.04
C MET A 28 -3.46 -7.30 16.72
N ASN A 29 -3.15 -8.53 16.31
CA ASN A 29 -3.83 -9.16 15.18
C ASN A 29 -5.30 -9.25 15.57
N VAL A 30 -6.08 -8.19 15.34
CA VAL A 30 -7.51 -8.35 15.24
C VAL A 30 -7.64 -9.08 13.92
N ALA A 31 -7.78 -10.39 14.00
CA ALA A 31 -8.34 -11.20 12.95
C ALA A 31 -9.79 -10.72 12.72
N THR A 32 -9.94 -9.49 12.23
CA THR A 32 -11.18 -9.07 11.58
C THR A 32 -11.22 -9.90 10.32
N GLN A 33 -12.08 -10.90 10.35
CA GLN A 33 -12.44 -11.74 9.22
C GLN A 33 -12.43 -10.93 7.92
N LYS A 34 -11.49 -11.25 7.00
CA LYS A 34 -11.67 -11.33 5.52
C LYS A 34 -10.40 -11.17 4.66
N THR A 35 -9.21 -10.88 5.18
CA THR A 35 -7.98 -10.83 4.35
C THR A 35 -6.85 -11.65 4.95
N ASP A 36 -6.70 -12.88 4.44
CA ASP A 36 -5.65 -13.86 4.78
C ASP A 36 -4.28 -13.49 4.16
N THR A 37 -3.97 -12.19 4.07
CA THR A 37 -2.77 -11.71 3.39
C THR A 37 -1.54 -11.75 4.29
N GLY A 38 -1.69 -11.62 5.61
CA GLY A 38 -0.57 -11.50 6.54
C GLY A 38 0.20 -10.17 6.45
N LEU A 39 -0.02 -9.38 5.39
CA LEU A 39 0.44 -8.00 5.25
C LEU A 39 -0.35 -7.08 6.18
N THR A 40 0.36 -6.25 6.95
CA THR A 40 -0.25 -5.20 7.80
C THR A 40 0.27 -3.82 7.39
N PRO A 41 -0.42 -2.72 7.75
CA PRO A 41 0.05 -1.37 7.47
C PRO A 41 1.47 -1.12 8.02
N GLY A 42 1.77 -1.61 9.23
CA GLY A 42 3.11 -1.53 9.81
C GLY A 42 4.17 -2.27 8.99
N LEU A 43 3.87 -3.47 8.48
CA LEU A 43 4.81 -4.22 7.63
C LEU A 43 5.04 -3.51 6.29
N LEU A 44 4.00 -2.95 5.67
CA LEU A 44 4.14 -2.18 4.44
C LEU A 44 4.92 -0.87 4.67
N LYS A 45 4.77 -0.24 5.83
CA LYS A 45 5.55 0.92 6.26
C LYS A 45 7.03 0.60 6.43
N ILE A 46 7.36 -0.58 6.98
CA ILE A 46 8.76 -1.05 7.07
C ILE A 46 9.34 -1.22 5.67
N LEU A 47 8.63 -1.87 4.75
CA LEU A 47 9.08 -2.02 3.37
C LEU A 47 9.28 -0.65 2.70
N HIS A 48 8.34 0.28 2.89
CA HIS A 48 8.45 1.63 2.36
C HIS A 48 9.72 2.34 2.85
N LYS A 49 10.03 2.28 4.14
CA LYS A 49 11.27 2.88 4.67
C LYS A 49 12.54 2.25 4.08
N GLN A 50 12.52 0.96 3.79
CA GLN A 50 13.68 0.22 3.28
C GLN A 50 13.90 0.38 1.77
N LEU A 51 12.84 0.64 1.00
CA LEU A 51 12.87 0.62 -0.46
C LEU A 51 12.56 1.97 -1.11
N SER A 52 11.94 2.93 -0.42
CA SER A 52 11.64 4.26 -0.96
C SER A 52 12.82 5.19 -1.26
N PRO A 53 14.04 5.00 -0.71
CA PRO A 53 15.20 5.80 -1.15
C PRO A 53 15.56 5.58 -2.63
N GLU A 54 15.16 4.44 -3.19
CA GLU A 54 15.32 4.11 -4.60
C GLU A 54 13.96 4.25 -5.31
N GLU A 55 13.91 4.91 -6.46
CA GLU A 55 12.66 5.04 -7.23
C GLU A 55 12.19 3.68 -7.77
N THR A 56 13.15 2.85 -8.18
CA THR A 56 12.95 1.46 -8.57
C THR A 56 13.78 0.52 -7.70
N CYS A 57 13.30 -0.70 -7.51
CA CYS A 57 14.07 -1.74 -6.86
C CYS A 57 14.01 -3.06 -7.64
N SER A 58 15.09 -3.84 -7.58
CA SER A 58 15.15 -5.16 -8.20
C SER A 58 14.19 -6.13 -7.49
N LYS A 59 13.57 -7.04 -8.25
CA LYS A 59 12.72 -8.11 -7.72
C LYS A 59 13.41 -8.93 -6.62
N GLU A 60 14.69 -9.25 -6.78
CA GLU A 60 15.44 -10.04 -5.80
C GLU A 60 15.59 -9.33 -4.46
N LYS A 61 15.80 -8.00 -4.49
CA LYS A 61 15.86 -7.16 -3.28
C LYS A 61 14.51 -7.12 -2.58
N LEU A 62 13.42 -6.91 -3.33
CA LEU A 62 12.07 -6.92 -2.78
C LEU A 62 11.72 -8.27 -2.15
N GLU A 63 11.96 -9.38 -2.86
CA GLU A 63 11.72 -10.73 -2.35
C GLU A 63 12.46 -11.01 -1.05
N ARG A 64 13.72 -10.58 -0.96
CA ARG A 64 14.54 -10.74 0.25
C ARG A 64 13.93 -9.99 1.43
N LYS A 65 13.55 -8.73 1.25
CA LYS A 65 12.92 -7.92 2.32
C LYS A 65 11.55 -8.49 2.70
N TRP A 66 10.75 -8.91 1.71
CA TRP A 66 9.44 -9.53 1.91
C TRP A 66 9.51 -10.81 2.74
N LYS A 67 10.40 -11.75 2.37
CA LYS A 67 10.66 -12.99 3.11
C LYS A 67 11.22 -12.71 4.51
N GLY A 68 12.07 -11.69 4.65
CA GLY A 68 12.59 -11.24 5.95
C GLY A 68 11.51 -10.76 6.93
N LEU A 69 10.35 -10.32 6.42
CA LEU A 69 9.18 -9.96 7.24
C LEU A 69 8.22 -11.15 7.47
N CYS A 70 8.58 -12.35 7.03
CA CYS A 70 7.76 -13.56 7.08
C CYS A 70 6.41 -13.42 6.34
N LEU A 71 6.37 -12.64 5.25
CA LEU A 71 5.17 -12.49 4.44
C LEU A 71 5.04 -13.64 3.42
N PRO A 72 3.81 -14.07 3.05
CA PRO A 72 3.59 -15.15 2.09
C PRO A 72 4.16 -14.80 0.71
N VAL A 73 4.92 -15.73 0.11
CA VAL A 73 5.57 -15.50 -1.20
C VAL A 73 4.54 -15.50 -2.33
N GLU A 74 3.50 -16.31 -2.19
CA GLU A 74 2.38 -16.40 -3.13
C GLU A 74 1.65 -15.06 -3.25
N GLN A 75 1.53 -14.33 -2.15
CA GLN A 75 0.97 -12.98 -2.17
C GLN A 75 1.87 -12.01 -2.95
N LEU A 76 3.19 -12.07 -2.74
CA LEU A 76 4.13 -11.25 -3.48
C LEU A 76 4.06 -11.54 -4.98
N GLU A 77 4.05 -12.82 -5.37
CA GLU A 77 3.95 -13.23 -6.78
C GLU A 77 2.64 -12.74 -7.43
N SER A 78 1.52 -12.84 -6.71
CA SER A 78 0.23 -12.30 -7.16
C SER A 78 0.29 -10.79 -7.38
N MET A 79 0.90 -10.05 -6.46
CA MET A 79 1.08 -8.60 -6.60
C MET A 79 2.01 -8.24 -7.77
N LEU A 80 3.12 -8.98 -7.94
CA LEU A 80 4.04 -8.77 -9.06
C LEU A 80 3.36 -9.00 -10.41
N SER A 81 2.61 -10.10 -10.52
CA SER A 81 1.83 -10.44 -11.71
C SER A 81 0.76 -9.39 -12.01
N LEU A 82 0.00 -8.95 -10.99
CA LEU A 82 -1.03 -7.93 -11.14
C LEU A 82 -0.48 -6.59 -11.60
N GLY A 83 0.69 -6.18 -11.09
CA GLY A 83 1.36 -4.94 -11.50
C GLY A 83 2.13 -5.05 -12.82
N GLY A 84 2.25 -6.25 -13.41
CA GLY A 84 3.07 -6.46 -14.60
C GLY A 84 4.56 -6.21 -14.35
N PHE A 85 5.04 -6.45 -13.13
CA PHE A 85 6.43 -6.21 -12.76
C PHE A 85 7.33 -7.39 -13.18
N GLU A 86 8.45 -7.06 -13.83
CA GLU A 86 9.47 -8.03 -14.25
C GLU A 86 10.69 -7.98 -13.32
N SER A 87 11.81 -7.42 -13.79
CA SER A 87 13.07 -7.35 -13.03
C SER A 87 13.20 -6.08 -12.19
N GLU A 88 12.78 -4.94 -12.75
CA GLU A 88 12.79 -3.63 -12.07
C GLU A 88 11.37 -3.23 -11.70
N ILE A 89 11.18 -2.84 -10.45
CA ILE A 89 9.89 -2.58 -9.86
C ILE A 89 9.82 -1.11 -9.49
N ASN A 90 8.86 -0.36 -10.03
CA ASN A 90 8.57 0.97 -9.54
C ASN A 90 8.03 0.87 -8.11
N TRP A 91 8.77 1.42 -7.15
CA TRP A 91 8.45 1.21 -5.74
C TRP A 91 7.09 1.79 -5.36
N MET A 92 6.72 2.95 -5.90
CA MET A 92 5.46 3.61 -5.55
C MET A 92 4.24 2.88 -6.13
N GLU A 93 4.38 2.27 -7.30
CA GLU A 93 3.33 1.43 -7.91
C GLU A 93 3.15 0.12 -7.13
N PHE A 94 4.24 -0.54 -6.77
CA PHE A 94 4.18 -1.72 -5.90
C PHE A 94 3.61 -1.38 -4.51
N PHE A 95 4.01 -0.25 -3.93
CA PHE A 95 3.47 0.25 -2.68
C PHE A 95 1.96 0.49 -2.76
N ALA A 96 1.47 1.02 -3.89
CA ALA A 96 0.05 1.20 -4.14
C ALA A 96 -0.69 -0.15 -4.16
N LEU A 97 -0.12 -1.19 -4.78
CA LEU A 97 -0.67 -2.56 -4.69
C LEU A 97 -0.71 -3.07 -3.25
N GLY A 98 0.31 -2.79 -2.44
CA GLY A 98 0.30 -3.12 -1.02
C GLY A 98 -0.87 -2.47 -0.28
N CYS A 99 -1.15 -1.20 -0.58
CA CYS A 99 -2.32 -0.50 -0.04
C CYS A 99 -3.65 -1.08 -0.55
N SER A 100 -3.69 -1.57 -1.79
CA SER A 100 -4.82 -2.32 -2.35
C SER A 100 -5.02 -3.68 -1.67
N ALA A 101 -3.95 -4.37 -1.29
CA ALA A 101 -4.06 -5.62 -0.54
C ALA A 101 -4.54 -5.42 0.92
N LEU A 102 -4.29 -4.23 1.49
CA LEU A 102 -4.77 -3.84 2.83
C LEU A 102 -6.22 -3.34 2.82
N GLY A 103 -6.62 -2.62 1.76
CA GLY A 103 -7.93 -1.99 1.64
C GLY A 103 -8.89 -2.77 0.73
N ALA A 104 -10.15 -2.94 1.13
CA ALA A 104 -11.15 -3.62 0.31
C ALA A 104 -11.66 -2.78 -0.90
N THR A 105 -11.45 -1.47 -0.87
CA THR A 105 -11.92 -0.50 -1.88
C THR A 105 -10.87 0.57 -2.16
N LEU A 106 -10.89 1.17 -3.36
CA LEU A 106 -9.93 2.22 -3.75
C LEU A 106 -9.74 3.31 -2.69
N GLN A 107 -10.85 3.75 -2.08
CA GLN A 107 -10.84 4.76 -1.02
C GLN A 107 -10.12 4.27 0.24
N SER A 108 -10.36 3.03 0.65
CA SER A 108 -9.67 2.44 1.81
C SER A 108 -8.18 2.25 1.54
N SER A 109 -7.79 1.91 0.31
CA SER A 109 -6.38 1.80 -0.09
C SER A 109 -5.68 3.14 -0.09
N LEU A 110 -6.30 4.19 -0.62
CA LEU A 110 -5.78 5.55 -0.56
C LEU A 110 -5.66 6.05 0.88
N LYS A 111 -6.61 5.68 1.76
CA LYS A 111 -6.52 5.97 3.18
C LYS A 111 -5.28 5.31 3.80
N PHE A 112 -5.05 4.02 3.55
CA PHE A 112 -3.83 3.33 4.03
C PHE A 112 -2.56 3.99 3.50
N ALA A 113 -2.55 4.39 2.22
CA ALA A 113 -1.40 5.11 1.65
C ALA A 113 -1.11 6.40 2.43
N CYS A 114 -2.13 7.19 2.75
CA CYS A 114 -1.98 8.39 3.56
C CYS A 114 -1.43 8.09 4.96
N GLU A 115 -2.02 7.09 5.65
CA GLU A 115 -1.63 6.70 7.01
C GLU A 115 -0.21 6.12 7.09
N ILE A 116 0.28 5.50 6.03
CA ILE A 116 1.62 4.91 5.99
C ILE A 116 2.68 5.95 5.61
N LEU A 117 2.37 6.85 4.66
CA LEU A 117 3.32 7.82 4.10
C LEU A 117 3.38 9.15 4.88
N THR A 118 2.41 9.40 5.75
CA THR A 118 2.34 10.66 6.50
C THR A 118 3.56 10.87 7.41
N ASN A 119 3.98 12.13 7.52
CA ASN A 119 4.93 12.60 8.53
C ASN A 119 4.24 13.25 9.74
N ASP A 120 2.91 13.35 9.73
CA ASP A 120 2.14 13.76 10.91
C ASP A 120 2.37 12.79 12.07
N GLU A 121 2.20 13.29 13.30
CA GLU A 121 2.23 12.45 14.50
C GLU A 121 1.16 11.36 14.46
N GLU A 122 1.38 10.28 15.20
CA GLU A 122 0.45 9.16 15.27
C GLU A 122 -0.92 9.62 15.80
N GLY A 123 -2.00 9.29 15.08
CA GLY A 123 -3.34 9.81 15.34
C GLY A 123 -3.62 11.21 14.75
N GLY A 124 -2.67 11.79 14.02
CA GLY A 124 -2.82 13.04 13.28
C GLY A 124 -3.69 12.91 12.02
N ALA A 125 -3.69 13.95 11.19
CA ALA A 125 -4.56 14.03 10.01
C ALA A 125 -4.13 13.15 8.84
N ALA A 126 -2.96 12.49 8.92
CA ALA A 126 -2.37 11.65 7.89
C ALA A 126 -2.18 12.39 6.55
N ARG A 127 -1.60 13.60 6.60
CA ARG A 127 -1.40 14.43 5.40
C ARG A 127 -0.22 13.94 4.57
N ILE A 128 -0.40 13.88 3.26
CA ILE A 128 0.65 13.58 2.27
C ILE A 128 0.69 14.63 1.16
N PRO A 129 1.81 14.77 0.44
CA PRO A 129 1.86 15.63 -0.74
C PRO A 129 0.86 15.18 -1.81
N PHE A 130 0.13 16.12 -2.41
CA PHE A 130 -0.91 15.80 -3.40
C PHE A 130 -0.35 15.09 -4.63
N ASN A 131 0.86 15.43 -5.08
CA ASN A 131 1.51 14.74 -6.21
C ASN A 131 1.73 13.24 -5.92
N THR A 132 2.03 12.89 -4.67
CA THR A 132 2.17 11.48 -4.26
C THR A 132 0.82 10.78 -4.31
N PHE A 133 -0.24 11.44 -3.81
CA PHE A 133 -1.61 10.93 -3.91
C PHE A 133 -2.04 10.70 -5.36
N VAL A 134 -1.76 11.65 -6.27
CA VAL A 134 -2.08 11.54 -7.69
C VAL A 134 -1.45 10.29 -8.29
N LYS A 135 -0.15 10.05 -8.07
CA LYS A 135 0.54 8.86 -8.56
C LYS A 135 -0.16 7.56 -8.12
N ILE A 136 -0.47 7.45 -6.82
CA ILE A 136 -1.09 6.26 -6.24
C ILE A 136 -2.52 6.06 -6.76
N TYR A 137 -3.34 7.11 -6.74
CA TYR A 137 -4.72 7.06 -7.21
C TYR A 137 -4.79 6.70 -8.69
N THR A 138 -4.01 7.38 -9.53
CA THR A 138 -4.01 7.12 -10.97
C THR A 138 -3.59 5.68 -11.25
N TYR A 139 -2.53 5.18 -10.63
CA TYR A 139 -2.09 3.80 -10.83
C TYR A 139 -3.18 2.77 -10.43
N LEU A 140 -3.78 2.91 -9.24
CA LEU A 140 -4.83 2.00 -8.79
C LEU A 140 -6.11 2.07 -9.64
N ALA A 141 -6.52 3.28 -10.07
CA ALA A 141 -7.68 3.45 -10.94
C ALA A 141 -7.48 2.80 -12.32
N HIS A 142 -6.26 2.80 -12.85
CA HIS A 142 -5.94 2.08 -14.08
C HIS A 142 -6.01 0.56 -13.91
N LEU A 143 -5.60 0.04 -12.75
CA LEU A 143 -5.66 -1.38 -12.44
C LEU A 143 -7.09 -1.91 -12.26
N GLU A 144 -8.01 -1.12 -11.72
CA GLU A 144 -9.43 -1.48 -11.65
C GLU A 144 -10.07 -1.58 -13.04
N GLY A 145 -9.61 -0.75 -13.99
CA GLY A 145 -9.98 -0.83 -15.41
C GLY A 145 -11.41 -0.38 -15.74
N ASP A 146 -12.21 -0.05 -14.74
CA ASP A 146 -13.59 0.46 -14.85
C ASP A 146 -13.67 2.00 -14.70
N ILE A 147 -12.63 2.64 -14.16
CA ILE A 147 -12.55 4.10 -14.04
C ILE A 147 -11.98 4.71 -15.33
N SER A 148 -12.77 5.55 -15.99
CA SER A 148 -12.34 6.24 -17.21
C SER A 148 -11.33 7.36 -16.94
N GLN A 149 -10.48 7.68 -17.92
CA GLN A 149 -9.51 8.79 -17.82
C GLN A 149 -10.17 10.13 -17.48
N SER A 150 -11.36 10.39 -18.03
CA SER A 150 -12.11 11.61 -17.74
C SER A 150 -12.62 11.63 -16.29
N HIS A 151 -13.01 10.48 -15.74
CA HIS A 151 -13.39 10.38 -14.32
C HIS A 151 -12.18 10.63 -13.42
N ILE A 152 -11.02 10.01 -13.70
CA ILE A 152 -9.77 10.24 -12.95
C ILE A 152 -9.42 11.74 -12.94
N ALA A 153 -9.39 12.37 -14.12
CA ALA A 153 -9.06 13.78 -14.25
C ALA A 153 -10.06 14.69 -13.52
N THR A 154 -11.37 14.38 -13.60
CA THR A 154 -12.42 15.14 -12.93
C THR A 154 -12.32 15.02 -11.41
N PHE A 155 -12.10 13.81 -10.90
CA PHE A 155 -11.92 13.57 -9.47
C PHE A 155 -10.71 14.35 -8.92
N LEU A 156 -9.55 14.27 -9.58
CA LEU A 156 -8.36 15.01 -9.19
C LEU A 156 -8.56 16.53 -9.26
N LYS A 157 -9.21 17.03 -10.32
CA LYS A 157 -9.54 18.45 -10.46
C LYS A 157 -10.46 18.94 -9.34
N ASN A 158 -11.42 18.12 -8.92
CA ASN A 158 -12.34 18.47 -7.82
C ASN A 158 -11.63 18.56 -6.47
N LEU A 159 -10.50 17.86 -6.28
CA LEU A 159 -9.68 17.95 -5.07
C LEU A 159 -8.81 19.21 -5.04
N GLN A 160 -8.45 19.77 -6.20
CA GLN A 160 -7.52 20.89 -6.34
C GLN A 160 -7.81 22.10 -5.41
N PRO A 161 -9.06 22.61 -5.29
CA PRO A 161 -9.32 23.78 -4.44
C PRO A 161 -9.01 23.50 -2.97
N GLN A 162 -9.29 22.28 -2.50
CA GLN A 162 -9.01 21.88 -1.13
C GLN A 162 -7.51 21.66 -0.89
N VAL A 163 -6.79 21.18 -1.90
CA VAL A 163 -5.32 21.01 -1.87
C VAL A 163 -4.62 22.37 -1.81
N GLU A 164 -5.10 23.36 -2.56
CA GLU A 164 -4.57 24.73 -2.53
C GLU A 164 -4.72 25.37 -1.14
N LEU A 165 -5.89 25.21 -0.50
CA LEU A 165 -6.12 25.64 0.88
C LEU A 165 -5.23 24.90 1.89
N GLN A 166 -4.82 23.67 1.57
CA GLN A 166 -3.94 22.84 2.39
C GLN A 166 -2.48 22.87 1.94
N GLN A 167 -2.06 23.92 1.23
CA GLN A 167 -0.67 24.16 0.85
C GLN A 167 -0.03 22.98 0.07
N GLY A 168 -0.80 22.36 -0.83
CA GLY A 168 -0.31 21.24 -1.64
C GLY A 168 -0.42 19.87 -0.96
N MET A 169 -1.02 19.81 0.23
CA MET A 169 -1.24 18.56 0.98
C MET A 169 -2.66 18.05 0.81
N ILE A 170 -2.83 16.75 0.98
CA ILE A 170 -4.12 16.06 1.02
C ILE A 170 -4.16 15.09 2.20
N LYS A 171 -5.35 14.89 2.79
CA LYS A 171 -5.61 13.95 3.87
C LYS A 171 -6.82 13.07 3.56
N PRO A 172 -7.00 11.92 4.23
CA PRO A 172 -8.12 11.02 4.01
C PRO A 172 -9.48 11.73 3.93
N LEU A 173 -9.81 12.56 4.93
CA LEU A 173 -11.10 13.26 5.03
C LEU A 173 -11.48 14.08 3.79
N ASP A 174 -10.50 14.45 2.97
CA ASP A 174 -10.72 15.24 1.76
C ASP A 174 -11.40 14.42 0.66
N PHE A 175 -11.26 13.09 0.67
CA PHE A 175 -11.72 12.23 -0.43
C PHE A 175 -12.64 11.07 -0.02
N ILE A 176 -12.59 10.57 1.23
CA ILE A 176 -13.33 9.33 1.60
C ILE A 176 -14.85 9.46 1.37
N HIS A 177 -15.40 10.67 1.49
CA HIS A 177 -16.83 10.92 1.37
C HIS A 177 -17.27 11.36 -0.03
N ARG A 178 -16.33 11.61 -0.95
CA ARG A 178 -16.65 12.20 -2.26
C ARG A 178 -17.22 11.21 -3.28
N GLN A 179 -17.04 9.90 -3.08
CA GLN A 179 -17.63 8.88 -3.94
C GLN A 179 -19.09 8.53 -3.62
N ALA A 180 -19.70 9.13 -2.59
CA ALA A 180 -21.13 8.93 -2.33
C ALA A 180 -22.06 9.57 -3.39
N MET A 181 -21.51 10.29 -4.38
CA MET A 181 -22.27 11.08 -5.36
C MET A 181 -22.21 10.58 -6.81
N ASP A 182 -21.40 9.56 -7.13
CA ASP A 182 -21.37 8.94 -8.46
C ASP A 182 -21.42 7.42 -8.33
N SER A 183 -22.63 6.85 -8.44
CA SER A 183 -22.87 5.41 -8.35
C SER A 183 -22.51 4.68 -9.66
N ALA A 184 -21.52 3.80 -9.62
CA ALA A 184 -21.38 2.56 -10.41
C ALA A 184 -20.39 1.61 -9.68
N PRO A 185 -20.45 0.28 -9.91
CA PRO A 185 -20.58 -0.72 -8.86
C PRO A 185 -19.28 -1.02 -8.10
N SER A 186 -19.47 -1.52 -6.88
CA SER A 186 -18.45 -2.12 -6.04
C SER A 186 -17.66 -3.21 -6.77
N GLY A 187 -16.56 -2.83 -7.41
CA GLY A 187 -15.47 -3.73 -7.75
C GLY A 187 -14.78 -4.13 -6.46
N SER A 188 -15.03 -5.35 -5.96
CA SER A 188 -14.12 -5.93 -4.99
C SER A 188 -12.74 -6.02 -5.64
N PHE A 189 -11.72 -5.48 -4.99
CA PHE A 189 -10.35 -5.72 -5.45
C PHE A 189 -10.13 -7.23 -5.62
N ARG A 190 -9.47 -7.60 -6.72
CA ARG A 190 -9.26 -8.99 -7.19
C ARG A 190 -8.47 -9.89 -6.21
N PHE A 191 -8.13 -9.41 -5.03
CA PHE A 191 -7.55 -10.23 -3.96
C PHE A 191 -8.58 -11.12 -3.24
N ALA A 192 -9.86 -11.06 -3.60
CA ALA A 192 -10.89 -11.96 -3.07
C ALA A 192 -10.81 -13.37 -3.70
N ALA A 193 -10.00 -14.22 -3.06
CA ALA A 193 -10.12 -15.68 -2.97
C ALA A 193 -10.32 -16.49 -4.28
N THR A 194 -9.22 -16.97 -4.85
CA THR A 194 -9.22 -18.24 -5.59
C THR A 194 -8.98 -19.41 -4.63
N ASN A 195 -10.07 -20.03 -4.15
CA ASN A 195 -10.14 -21.48 -3.89
C ASN A 195 -11.61 -21.87 -3.67
N PRO A 196 -12.09 -22.98 -4.26
CA PRO A 196 -11.61 -24.30 -3.84
C PRO A 196 -11.37 -25.31 -4.97
N GLY A 197 -10.24 -26.00 -4.91
CA GLY A 197 -10.21 -27.43 -5.21
C GLY A 197 -10.85 -28.19 -4.06
N ALA A 198 -11.92 -28.92 -4.35
CA ALA A 198 -12.42 -30.02 -3.54
C ALA A 198 -12.64 -31.19 -4.50
N GLU A 199 -11.67 -32.11 -4.53
CA GLU A 199 -11.93 -33.51 -4.87
C GLU A 199 -12.66 -34.19 -3.71
#